data_AF-A0A9P1G0U0-F1
#
_entry.id   AF-A0A9P1G0U0-F1
#
_cell.length_a   1.000
_cell.length_b   1.000
_cell.length_c   1.000
_cell.angle_alpha   90.00
_cell.angle_beta   90.00
_cell.angle_gamma   90.00
#
_symmetry.space_group_name_H-M   'P 1'
#
loop_
_entity.id
_entity.type
_entity.pdbx_description
1 polymer ?
#
loop_
_entity_poly.entity_id
_entity_poly.type
_entity_poly.pdbx_seq_one_letter_code
_entity_poly.pdbx_strand_id
1 'polypeptide(L)'
;MRLPYRLSLGREEKLWKDLQAAGSNGSNGYGATEVKRSTWEHRGEPLQLFFEAGLAAGRQLFALLLIIIQVLGPHSHENIMNCDPVRCGTYLSFFCEYTKAYVRCFPLLAMAVSLMIAARMVLNHRLYYQLLKHDLLISFEPLLPSQDSLFRLLLWCLVNALPHFIMNIWLAHRECFHLVKLGDLASSAEKLMAANVLHDAHQVAVFYFIPAVVFLIFLFSSYDTEATLLPLSKFFEDDFEASRTVLNRVRFMREKHVADYVQKELSPQATATGDVSTGEIFKHLAEAVATDAPVMRTQQGLRAAYKNGEERSQVTWTMWPARILLDPRLCDKDAIIFRCVWYVFLGVLGLPLLFVLYCLSSQMFKDVLDVWSGQMSDMAGIVIELGHFIISGHLSWMLYRRTISDAS
;
A
#
# COMPACT_ATOMS: atom_id res chain seq x y z
N MET A 1 -6.53 19.04 25.70
CA MET A 1 -7.08 18.55 24.41
C MET A 1 -8.59 18.43 24.52
N ARG A 2 -9.35 19.37 23.94
CA ARG A 2 -10.81 19.25 23.80
C ARG A 2 -11.05 18.64 22.42
N LEU A 3 -11.56 17.41 22.35
CA LEU A 3 -12.05 16.82 21.10
C LEU A 3 -13.21 17.69 20.57
N PRO A 4 -13.11 18.35 19.39
CA PRO A 4 -14.15 19.25 18.91
C PRO A 4 -15.34 18.52 18.26
N TYR A 5 -15.29 17.19 18.11
CA TYR A 5 -16.41 16.41 17.58
C TYR A 5 -17.34 15.94 18.71
N ARG A 6 -18.19 16.85 19.18
CA ARG A 6 -19.46 16.44 19.80
C ARG A 6 -20.35 15.94 18.66
N LEU A 7 -20.13 14.69 18.24
CA LEU A 7 -20.98 13.97 17.29
C LEU A 7 -22.44 14.21 17.69
N SER A 8 -23.14 14.96 16.86
CA SER A 8 -24.57 15.17 16.96
C SER A 8 -25.27 13.87 16.54
N LEU A 9 -25.15 12.84 17.39
CA LEU A 9 -25.83 11.56 17.22
C LEU A 9 -27.34 11.75 16.96
N GLY A 10 -27.95 12.79 17.53
CA GLY A 10 -29.35 13.15 17.29
C GLY A 10 -29.66 13.65 15.87
N ARG A 11 -28.71 14.25 15.14
CA ARG A 11 -28.94 14.72 13.75
C ARG A 11 -28.78 13.56 12.76
N GLU A 12 -27.84 12.64 13.00
CA GLU A 12 -27.68 11.44 12.16
C GLU A 12 -28.83 10.46 12.33
N GLU A 13 -29.31 10.23 13.56
CA GLU A 13 -30.46 9.34 13.79
C GLU A 13 -31.74 9.86 13.13
N LYS A 14 -31.95 11.18 13.16
CA LYS A 14 -33.06 11.82 12.44
C LYS A 14 -32.91 11.66 10.92
N LEU A 15 -31.71 11.86 10.39
CA LEU A 15 -31.43 11.66 8.96
C LEU A 15 -31.70 10.21 8.52
N TRP A 16 -31.30 9.22 9.33
CA TRP A 16 -31.57 7.80 9.06
C TRP A 16 -33.07 7.48 9.07
N LYS A 17 -33.82 8.02 10.03
CA LYS A 17 -35.29 7.85 10.12
C LYS A 17 -36.01 8.54 8.95
N ASP A 18 -35.60 9.75 8.58
CA ASP A 18 -36.16 10.48 7.44
C ASP A 18 -35.86 9.75 6.11
N LEU A 19 -34.71 9.10 5.98
CA LEU A 19 -34.35 8.28 4.82
C LEU A 19 -35.18 7.00 4.69
N GLN A 20 -35.48 6.32 5.80
CA GLN A 20 -36.38 5.17 5.80
C GLN A 20 -37.82 5.57 5.46
N ALA A 21 -38.28 6.73 5.94
CA ALA A 21 -39.61 7.25 5.64
C ALA A 21 -39.76 7.75 4.19
N ALA A 22 -38.74 8.38 3.62
CA ALA A 22 -38.76 8.85 2.22
C ALA A 22 -38.75 7.69 1.21
N GLY A 23 -38.17 6.53 1.57
CA GLY A 23 -38.17 5.33 0.73
C GLY A 23 -39.53 4.62 0.63
N SER A 24 -40.44 4.80 1.60
CA SER A 24 -41.69 4.02 1.65
C SER A 24 -42.92 4.69 1.02
N ASN A 25 -42.90 6.01 0.75
CA ASN A 25 -44.12 6.75 0.36
C ASN A 25 -44.18 7.19 -1.11
N GLY A 26 -43.23 6.81 -1.97
CA GLY A 26 -43.10 7.33 -3.34
C GLY A 26 -43.72 6.52 -4.49
N SER A 27 -44.32 5.36 -4.26
CA SER A 27 -44.53 4.37 -5.34
C SER A 27 -45.84 4.44 -6.13
N ASN A 28 -46.70 5.45 -5.98
CA ASN A 28 -48.03 5.44 -6.62
C ASN A 28 -48.25 6.52 -7.73
N GLY A 29 -47.20 7.13 -8.26
CA GLY A 29 -47.29 8.09 -9.37
C GLY A 29 -46.86 7.50 -10.72
N TYR A 30 -47.83 7.30 -11.62
CA TYR A 30 -47.63 6.84 -13.00
C TYR A 30 -46.61 7.72 -13.78
N GLY A 31 -45.58 7.08 -14.35
CA GLY A 31 -44.94 7.54 -15.59
C GLY A 31 -43.61 8.30 -15.51
N ALA A 32 -43.01 8.51 -14.33
CA ALA A 32 -41.62 8.94 -14.26
C ALA A 32 -40.74 7.75 -14.65
N THR A 33 -40.14 7.79 -15.84
CA THR A 33 -39.12 6.82 -16.25
C THR A 33 -38.01 6.83 -15.20
N GLU A 34 -37.94 5.76 -14.42
CA GLU A 34 -36.89 5.56 -13.44
C GLU A 34 -35.55 5.73 -14.17
N VAL A 35 -34.79 6.77 -13.81
CA VAL A 35 -33.47 7.01 -14.40
C VAL A 35 -32.62 5.80 -14.02
N LYS A 36 -32.50 4.87 -14.95
CA LYS A 36 -31.76 3.63 -14.77
C LYS A 36 -30.32 4.01 -14.45
N ARG A 37 -29.93 3.85 -13.18
CA ARG A 37 -28.53 4.06 -12.77
C ARG A 37 -27.65 3.17 -13.62
N SER A 38 -26.59 3.76 -14.14
CA SER A 38 -25.60 3.05 -14.94
C SER A 38 -24.88 2.00 -14.06
N THR A 39 -24.44 0.88 -14.65
CA THR A 39 -23.82 -0.18 -13.83
C THR A 39 -22.45 0.24 -13.30
N TRP A 40 -21.78 1.16 -13.99
CA TRP A 40 -20.50 1.71 -13.56
C TRP A 40 -20.60 2.61 -12.33
N GLU A 41 -21.74 3.28 -12.10
CA GLU A 41 -21.94 4.09 -10.88
C GLU A 41 -21.88 3.21 -9.63
N HIS A 42 -22.37 1.97 -9.72
CA HIS A 42 -22.31 1.01 -8.62
C HIS A 42 -20.88 0.60 -8.28
N ARG A 43 -20.00 0.48 -9.29
CA ARG A 43 -18.57 0.19 -9.07
C ARG A 43 -17.85 1.29 -8.27
N GLY A 44 -18.34 2.52 -8.36
CA GLY A 44 -17.83 3.65 -7.57
C GLY A 44 -18.34 3.69 -6.13
N GLU A 45 -19.19 2.75 -5.70
CA GLU A 45 -19.70 2.72 -4.34
C GLU A 45 -18.58 2.41 -3.32
N PRO A 46 -18.53 3.14 -2.19
CA PRO A 46 -17.44 3.01 -1.22
C PRO A 46 -17.18 1.57 -0.73
N LEU A 47 -18.25 0.80 -0.52
CA LEU A 47 -18.14 -0.58 -0.03
C LEU A 47 -17.56 -1.51 -1.09
N GLN A 48 -18.00 -1.37 -2.35
CA GLN A 48 -17.49 -2.19 -3.43
C GLN A 48 -15.99 -1.94 -3.65
N LEU A 49 -15.57 -0.68 -3.68
CA LEU A 49 -14.15 -0.30 -3.78
C LEU A 49 -13.32 -0.87 -2.64
N PHE A 50 -13.85 -0.84 -1.41
CA PHE A 50 -13.19 -1.44 -0.26
C PHE A 50 -13.04 -2.96 -0.41
N PHE A 51 -14.07 -3.67 -0.86
CA PHE A 51 -13.99 -5.12 -1.07
C PHE A 51 -13.00 -5.49 -2.18
N GLU A 52 -13.02 -4.76 -3.30
CA GLU A 52 -12.09 -5.00 -4.41
C GLU A 52 -10.64 -4.76 -3.98
N ALA A 53 -10.38 -3.67 -3.26
CA ALA A 53 -9.05 -3.38 -2.72
C ALA A 53 -8.62 -4.35 -1.62
N GLY A 54 -9.55 -4.69 -0.72
CA GLY A 54 -9.33 -5.67 0.33
C GLY A 54 -9.02 -7.06 -0.21
N LEU A 55 -9.68 -7.49 -1.28
CA LEU A 55 -9.42 -8.77 -1.94
C LEU A 55 -8.09 -8.77 -2.70
N ALA A 56 -7.74 -7.66 -3.36
CA ALA A 56 -6.44 -7.50 -4.01
C ALA A 56 -5.30 -7.56 -2.98
N ALA A 57 -5.39 -6.76 -1.91
CA ALA A 57 -4.41 -6.73 -0.84
C ALA A 57 -4.38 -8.05 -0.05
N GLY A 58 -5.55 -8.63 0.24
CA GLY A 58 -5.68 -9.87 1.03
C GLY A 58 -4.91 -11.04 0.43
N ARG A 59 -4.90 -11.18 -0.91
CA ARG A 59 -4.09 -12.19 -1.61
C ARG A 59 -2.59 -12.00 -1.37
N GLN A 60 -2.11 -10.75 -1.42
CA GLN A 60 -0.71 -10.42 -1.14
C GLN A 60 -0.35 -10.62 0.33
N LEU A 61 -1.22 -10.17 1.24
CA LEU A 61 -1.06 -10.30 2.69
C LEU A 61 -1.01 -11.76 3.13
N PHE A 62 -1.81 -12.64 2.51
CA PHE A 62 -1.77 -14.06 2.79
C PHE A 62 -0.41 -14.68 2.47
N ALA A 63 0.16 -14.38 1.29
CA ALA A 63 1.49 -14.86 0.93
C ALA A 63 2.56 -14.37 1.91
N LEU A 64 2.51 -13.09 2.30
CA LEU A 64 3.43 -12.51 3.28
C LEU A 64 3.26 -13.11 4.68
N LEU A 65 2.02 -13.40 5.09
CA LEU A 65 1.74 -14.02 6.39
C LEU A 65 2.38 -15.41 6.50
N LEU A 66 2.39 -16.19 5.41
CA LEU A 66 3.06 -17.48 5.39
C LEU A 66 4.58 -17.33 5.61
N ILE A 67 5.21 -16.37 4.93
CA ILE A 67 6.64 -16.06 5.14
C ILE A 67 6.88 -15.63 6.58
N ILE A 68 6.03 -14.74 7.13
CA ILE A 68 6.14 -14.26 8.52
C ILE A 68 6.06 -15.41 9.52
N ILE A 69 5.10 -16.34 9.35
CA ILE A 69 4.94 -17.49 10.25
C ILE A 69 6.19 -18.37 10.23
N GLN A 70 6.81 -18.56 9.06
CA GLN A 70 8.02 -19.39 8.94
C GLN A 70 9.27 -18.70 9.49
N VAL A 71 9.40 -17.40 9.22
CA VAL A 71 10.59 -16.63 9.57
C VAL A 71 10.59 -16.15 11.02
N LEU A 72 9.43 -15.82 11.59
CA LEU A 72 9.28 -15.30 12.96
C LEU A 72 8.62 -16.29 13.91
N GLY A 73 8.10 -17.42 13.41
CA GLY A 73 7.40 -18.40 14.24
C GLY A 73 8.32 -19.24 15.11
N PRO A 74 7.74 -20.17 15.90
CA PRO A 74 8.48 -21.05 16.81
C PRO A 74 9.55 -21.90 16.10
N HIS A 75 9.27 -22.33 14.86
CA HIS A 75 10.16 -23.15 14.03
C HIS A 75 11.15 -22.32 13.19
N SER A 76 11.31 -21.03 13.48
CA SER A 76 12.25 -20.17 12.76
C SER A 76 13.70 -20.67 12.85
N HIS A 77 14.07 -21.28 13.99
CA HIS A 77 15.40 -21.86 14.21
C HIS A 77 15.73 -23.06 13.30
N GLU A 78 14.73 -23.70 12.71
CA GLU A 78 14.92 -24.79 11.74
C GLU A 78 15.18 -24.24 10.33
N ASN A 79 14.60 -23.07 10.01
CA ASN A 79 14.63 -22.49 8.67
C ASN A 79 15.68 -21.37 8.51
N ILE A 80 16.14 -20.81 9.61
CA ILE A 80 17.10 -19.69 9.67
C ILE A 80 18.28 -20.14 10.50
N MET A 81 19.48 -20.00 9.96
CA MET A 81 20.68 -20.45 10.66
C MET A 81 21.04 -19.54 11.84
N ASN A 82 21.58 -20.14 12.89
CA ASN A 82 22.15 -19.40 14.02
C ASN A 82 23.52 -18.83 13.65
N CYS A 83 23.71 -17.53 13.82
CA CYS A 83 24.94 -16.82 13.46
C CYS A 83 26.00 -16.89 14.57
N ASP A 84 26.30 -18.09 15.08
CA ASP A 84 27.24 -18.26 16.19
C ASP A 84 28.69 -17.90 15.78
N PRO A 85 29.35 -16.92 16.42
CA PRO A 85 30.73 -16.54 16.11
C PRO A 85 31.74 -17.66 16.35
N VAL A 86 31.46 -18.65 17.20
CA VAL A 86 32.31 -19.83 17.40
C VAL A 86 32.29 -20.72 16.17
N ARG A 87 31.12 -20.86 15.53
CA ARG A 87 30.91 -21.75 14.37
C ARG A 87 31.37 -21.12 13.06
N CYS A 88 30.98 -19.87 12.81
CA CYS A 88 31.22 -19.20 11.53
C CYS A 88 32.38 -18.20 11.55
N GLY A 89 32.89 -17.84 12.73
CA GLY A 89 33.88 -16.79 12.92
C GLY A 89 33.24 -15.41 13.09
N THR A 90 33.90 -14.51 13.82
CA THR A 90 33.34 -13.22 14.25
C THR A 90 32.83 -12.37 13.07
N TYR A 91 33.64 -12.15 12.03
CA TYR A 91 33.23 -11.32 10.90
C TYR A 91 32.04 -11.90 10.12
N LEU A 92 32.01 -13.23 9.96
CA LEU A 92 30.95 -13.90 9.23
C LEU A 92 29.65 -13.92 10.05
N SER A 93 29.75 -14.01 11.37
CA SER A 93 28.64 -13.87 12.31
C SER A 93 27.97 -12.49 12.20
N PHE A 94 28.75 -11.40 12.17
CA PHE A 94 28.20 -10.05 11.92
C PHE A 94 27.46 -9.94 10.59
N PHE A 95 28.05 -10.47 9.51
CA PHE A 95 27.40 -10.46 8.20
C PHE A 95 26.15 -11.37 8.15
N CYS A 96 26.18 -12.48 8.89
CA CYS A 96 25.04 -13.36 9.06
C CYS A 96 23.88 -12.66 9.76
N GLU A 97 24.12 -12.00 10.89
CA GLU A 97 23.05 -11.27 11.60
C GLU A 97 22.52 -10.08 10.78
N TYR A 98 23.40 -9.37 10.06
CA TYR A 98 23.00 -8.34 9.10
C TYR A 98 22.00 -8.86 8.05
N THR A 99 22.34 -9.96 7.37
CA THR A 99 21.50 -10.54 6.31
C THR A 99 20.25 -11.23 6.86
N LYS A 100 20.34 -11.85 8.05
CA LYS A 100 19.22 -12.43 8.79
C LYS A 100 18.17 -11.40 9.18
N ALA A 101 18.59 -10.19 9.58
CA ALA A 101 17.67 -9.09 9.83
C ALA A 101 16.86 -8.71 8.57
N TYR A 102 17.46 -8.75 7.38
CA TYR A 102 16.71 -8.57 6.12
C TYR A 102 15.72 -9.70 5.85
N VAL A 103 16.07 -10.95 6.14
CA VAL A 103 15.15 -12.10 6.05
C VAL A 103 13.88 -11.84 6.88
N ARG A 104 14.05 -11.38 8.13
CA ARG A 104 12.99 -11.04 9.08
C ARG A 104 12.18 -9.80 8.71
N CYS A 105 12.85 -8.72 8.29
CA CYS A 105 12.22 -7.43 8.06
C CYS A 105 11.52 -7.32 6.70
N PHE A 106 11.97 -8.05 5.67
CA PHE A 106 11.37 -8.00 4.34
C PHE A 106 9.85 -8.21 4.34
N PRO A 107 9.29 -9.30 4.89
CA PRO A 107 7.86 -9.55 4.77
C PRO A 107 7.02 -8.59 5.64
N LEU A 108 7.58 -8.08 6.73
CA LEU A 108 6.95 -7.07 7.59
C LEU A 108 6.84 -5.71 6.88
N LEU A 109 7.94 -5.25 6.25
CA LEU A 109 7.92 -4.03 5.46
C LEU A 109 7.04 -4.17 4.22
N ALA A 110 7.11 -5.31 3.53
CA ALA A 110 6.26 -5.64 2.39
C ALA A 110 4.77 -5.54 2.75
N MET A 111 4.40 -6.02 3.94
CA MET A 111 3.02 -5.93 4.45
C MET A 111 2.61 -4.46 4.62
N ALA A 112 3.44 -3.62 5.24
CA ALA A 112 3.16 -2.19 5.38
C ALA A 112 3.01 -1.47 4.03
N VAL A 113 3.90 -1.75 3.07
CA VAL A 113 3.84 -1.17 1.71
C VAL A 113 2.57 -1.61 0.97
N SER A 114 2.17 -2.87 1.10
CA SER A 114 0.95 -3.40 0.46
C SER A 114 -0.31 -2.72 0.97
N LEU A 115 -0.41 -2.50 2.28
CA LEU A 115 -1.54 -1.80 2.91
C LEU A 115 -1.60 -0.33 2.45
N MET A 116 -0.44 0.32 2.30
CA MET A 116 -0.35 1.68 1.74
C MET A 116 -0.85 1.75 0.30
N ILE A 117 -0.47 0.80 -0.55
CA ILE A 117 -0.92 0.75 -1.94
C ILE A 117 -2.43 0.45 -2.01
N ALA A 118 -2.93 -0.45 -1.17
CA ALA A 118 -4.36 -0.73 -1.07
C ALA A 118 -5.17 0.52 -0.70
N ALA A 119 -4.70 1.28 0.29
CA ALA A 119 -5.31 2.55 0.68
C ALA A 119 -5.34 3.55 -0.49
N ARG A 120 -4.23 3.70 -1.20
CA ARG A 120 -4.14 4.55 -2.39
C ARG A 120 -5.12 4.11 -3.48
N MET A 121 -5.23 2.81 -3.73
CA MET A 121 -6.08 2.28 -4.80
C MET A 121 -7.55 2.66 -4.57
N VAL A 122 -8.05 2.50 -3.33
CA VAL A 122 -9.43 2.91 -2.96
C VAL A 122 -9.65 4.40 -3.21
N LEU A 123 -8.69 5.25 -2.83
CA LEU A 123 -8.78 6.71 -3.03
C LEU A 123 -8.78 7.08 -4.51
N ASN A 124 -7.86 6.50 -5.30
CA ASN A 124 -7.75 6.75 -6.74
C ASN A 124 -9.02 6.30 -7.48
N HIS A 125 -9.53 5.10 -7.16
CA HIS A 125 -10.76 4.58 -7.75
C HIS A 125 -11.94 5.47 -7.41
N ARG A 126 -12.11 5.83 -6.13
CA ARG A 126 -13.20 6.69 -5.71
C ARG A 126 -13.16 8.03 -6.42
N LEU A 127 -11.99 8.64 -6.49
CA LEU A 127 -11.80 9.90 -7.19
C LEU A 127 -12.16 9.78 -8.67
N TYR A 128 -11.68 8.72 -9.35
CA TYR A 128 -11.98 8.48 -10.76
C TYR A 128 -13.47 8.44 -11.04
N TYR A 129 -14.22 7.63 -10.28
CA TYR A 129 -15.67 7.52 -10.47
C TYR A 129 -16.41 8.81 -10.12
N GLN A 130 -15.93 9.57 -9.13
CA GLN A 130 -16.50 10.87 -8.80
C GLN A 130 -16.26 11.90 -9.90
N LEU A 131 -15.04 11.97 -10.46
CA LEU A 131 -14.75 12.82 -11.61
C LEU A 131 -15.61 12.46 -12.82
N LEU A 132 -15.78 11.16 -13.10
CA LEU A 132 -16.58 10.69 -14.21
C LEU A 132 -18.06 11.10 -14.09
N LYS A 133 -18.62 11.11 -12.87
CA LYS A 133 -19.98 11.63 -12.59
C LYS A 133 -20.15 13.13 -12.89
N HIS A 134 -19.04 13.88 -12.97
CA HIS A 134 -19.04 15.31 -13.21
C HIS A 134 -18.48 15.68 -14.60
N ASP A 135 -18.53 14.76 -15.57
CA ASP A 135 -18.01 14.94 -16.93
C ASP A 135 -16.51 15.28 -16.94
N LEU A 136 -15.74 14.69 -16.03
CA LEU A 136 -14.29 14.85 -15.94
C LEU A 136 -13.61 13.49 -16.06
N LEU A 137 -12.60 13.40 -16.92
CA LEU A 137 -11.78 12.20 -17.02
C LEU A 137 -10.34 12.53 -16.67
N ILE A 138 -9.82 11.81 -15.69
CA ILE A 138 -8.42 11.90 -15.28
C ILE A 138 -7.63 10.77 -15.91
N SER A 139 -6.49 11.09 -16.50
CA SER A 139 -5.48 10.12 -16.89
C SER A 139 -4.45 10.03 -15.77
N PHE A 140 -4.41 8.87 -15.11
CA PHE A 140 -3.40 8.54 -14.11
C PHE A 140 -2.08 8.27 -14.81
N GLU A 141 -0.99 8.82 -14.28
CA GLU A 141 0.33 8.53 -14.84
C GLU A 141 0.77 7.15 -14.35
N PRO A 142 1.12 6.20 -15.26
CA PRO A 142 1.59 4.90 -14.83
C PRO A 142 2.89 5.07 -14.05
N LEU A 143 2.85 4.71 -12.77
CA LEU A 143 4.06 4.72 -11.95
C LEU A 143 4.87 3.48 -12.27
N LEU A 144 6.05 3.68 -12.82
CA LEU A 144 7.01 2.60 -13.00
C LEU A 144 7.48 2.13 -11.60
N PRO A 145 7.31 0.84 -11.24
CA PRO A 145 7.72 0.36 -9.92
C PRO A 145 9.22 0.56 -9.65
N SER A 146 10.05 0.59 -10.69
CA SER A 146 11.48 0.91 -10.58
C SER A 146 11.77 2.34 -10.14
N GLN A 147 10.83 3.28 -10.31
CA GLN A 147 10.98 4.67 -9.85
C GLN A 147 10.55 4.84 -8.39
N ASP A 148 9.63 4.00 -7.89
CA ASP A 148 9.20 4.06 -6.50
C ASP A 148 10.32 3.59 -5.55
N SER A 149 10.66 4.47 -4.60
CA SER A 149 11.59 4.18 -3.51
C SER A 149 11.19 2.97 -2.66
N LEU A 150 9.89 2.75 -2.41
CA LEU A 150 9.44 1.63 -1.57
C LEU A 150 9.62 0.29 -2.27
N PHE A 151 9.29 0.21 -3.56
CA PHE A 151 9.50 -0.99 -4.35
C PHE A 151 11.00 -1.31 -4.48
N ARG A 152 11.84 -0.30 -4.76
CA ARG A 152 13.30 -0.45 -4.77
C ARG A 152 13.86 -0.90 -3.42
N LEU A 153 13.33 -0.37 -2.32
CA LEU A 153 13.69 -0.79 -0.97
C LEU A 153 13.33 -2.26 -0.72
N LEU A 154 12.13 -2.71 -1.13
CA LEU A 154 11.74 -4.11 -1.00
C LEU A 154 12.63 -5.04 -1.83
N LEU A 155 12.96 -4.64 -3.07
CA LEU A 155 13.90 -5.38 -3.91
C LEU A 155 15.29 -5.43 -3.28
N TRP A 156 15.76 -4.32 -2.70
CA TRP A 156 17.01 -4.26 -1.95
C TRP A 156 16.98 -5.22 -0.76
N CYS A 157 15.90 -5.25 0.01
CA CYS A 157 15.76 -6.17 1.15
C CYS A 157 15.80 -7.63 0.70
N LEU A 158 15.11 -7.98 -0.39
CA LEU A 158 15.14 -9.34 -0.94
C LEU A 158 16.55 -9.73 -1.42
N VAL A 159 17.26 -8.82 -2.08
CA VAL A 159 18.64 -9.05 -2.52
C VAL A 159 19.59 -9.23 -1.33
N ASN A 160 19.40 -8.51 -0.23
CA ASN A 160 20.21 -8.65 0.98
C ASN A 160 19.81 -9.86 1.86
N ALA A 161 18.63 -10.43 1.66
CA ALA A 161 18.23 -11.69 2.28
C ALA A 161 18.91 -12.91 1.62
N LEU A 162 19.21 -12.85 0.31
CA LEU A 162 19.84 -13.95 -0.44
C LEU A 162 21.14 -14.48 0.19
N PRO A 163 22.12 -13.63 0.59
CA PRO A 163 23.38 -14.13 1.11
C PRO A 163 23.24 -14.88 2.43
N HIS A 164 22.19 -14.62 3.23
CA HIS A 164 21.93 -15.40 4.45
C HIS A 164 21.73 -16.88 4.12
N PHE A 165 20.87 -17.17 3.15
CA PHE A 165 20.57 -18.54 2.73
C PHE A 165 21.73 -19.20 1.98
N ILE A 166 22.45 -18.43 1.15
CA ILE A 166 23.67 -18.93 0.48
C ILE A 166 24.69 -19.36 1.52
N MET A 167 24.87 -18.56 2.58
CA MET A 167 25.80 -18.87 3.66
C MET A 167 25.33 -20.08 4.48
N ASN A 168 24.03 -20.25 4.73
CA ASN A 168 23.49 -21.44 5.37
C ASN A 168 23.85 -22.72 4.58
N ILE A 169 23.57 -22.72 3.29
CA ILE A 169 23.90 -23.83 2.38
C ILE A 169 25.41 -24.07 2.35
N TRP A 170 26.20 -23.01 2.28
CA TRP A 170 27.66 -23.11 2.22
C TRP A 170 28.27 -23.68 3.52
N LEU A 171 27.80 -23.23 4.69
CA LEU A 171 28.26 -23.75 5.98
C LEU A 171 27.85 -25.21 6.18
N ALA A 172 26.61 -25.58 5.85
CA ALA A 172 26.14 -26.96 5.88
C ALA A 172 27.01 -27.85 4.97
N HIS A 173 27.31 -27.37 3.75
CA HIS A 173 28.19 -28.09 2.83
C HIS A 173 29.62 -28.25 3.38
N ARG A 174 30.18 -27.20 3.97
CA ARG A 174 31.53 -27.21 4.54
C ARG A 174 31.65 -28.23 5.68
N GLU A 175 30.68 -28.29 6.58
CA GLU A 175 30.70 -29.22 7.72
C GLU A 175 30.61 -30.67 7.28
N CYS A 176 29.75 -30.98 6.32
CA CYS A 176 29.69 -32.32 5.74
C CYS A 176 31.02 -32.71 5.07
N PHE A 177 31.68 -31.79 4.37
CA PHE A 177 32.99 -32.07 3.76
C PHE A 177 34.07 -32.41 4.80
N HIS A 178 34.06 -31.74 5.96
CA HIS A 178 34.97 -32.07 7.06
C HIS A 178 34.73 -33.48 7.63
N LEU A 179 33.47 -33.93 7.70
CA LEU A 179 33.11 -35.28 8.14
C LEU A 179 33.56 -36.35 7.14
N VAL A 180 33.42 -36.09 5.83
CA VAL A 180 33.88 -37.02 4.77
C VAL A 180 35.39 -37.27 4.84
N LYS A 181 36.17 -36.24 5.20
CA LYS A 181 37.64 -36.36 5.30
C LYS A 181 38.10 -37.30 6.45
N LEU A 182 37.21 -37.66 7.37
CA LEU A 182 37.53 -38.45 8.57
C LEU A 182 37.30 -39.97 8.45
N GLY A 183 36.84 -40.54 7.31
CA GLY A 183 36.77 -42.00 7.19
C GLY A 183 36.29 -42.62 5.87
N ASP A 184 36.40 -43.96 5.78
CA ASP A 184 36.08 -44.84 4.63
C ASP A 184 34.58 -44.89 4.22
N LEU A 185 33.72 -44.09 4.83
CA LEU A 185 32.28 -43.99 4.55
C LEU A 185 31.92 -42.89 3.53
N ALA A 186 32.92 -42.39 2.79
CA ALA A 186 32.81 -41.25 1.88
C ALA A 186 31.65 -41.37 0.87
N SER A 187 31.40 -42.56 0.32
CA SER A 187 30.37 -42.76 -0.72
C SER A 187 28.94 -42.68 -0.19
N SER A 188 28.69 -43.09 1.06
CA SER A 188 27.38 -42.96 1.72
C SER A 188 27.15 -41.53 2.21
N ALA A 189 28.20 -40.89 2.72
CA ALA A 189 28.15 -39.51 3.20
C ALA A 189 27.86 -38.52 2.05
N GLU A 190 28.44 -38.72 0.87
CA GLU A 190 28.20 -37.87 -0.31
C GLU A 190 26.74 -37.87 -0.74
N LYS A 191 26.09 -39.05 -0.79
CA LYS A 191 24.67 -39.16 -1.17
C LYS A 191 23.74 -38.51 -0.14
N LEU A 192 24.03 -38.71 1.15
CA LEU A 192 23.25 -38.10 2.22
C LEU A 192 23.40 -36.57 2.22
N MET A 193 24.62 -36.09 1.96
CA MET A 193 24.94 -34.67 1.87
C MET A 193 24.23 -33.98 0.71
N ALA A 194 24.28 -34.56 -0.49
CA ALA A 194 23.57 -34.03 -1.65
C ALA A 194 22.05 -33.97 -1.41
N ALA A 195 21.49 -34.99 -0.75
CA ALA A 195 20.07 -35.01 -0.40
C ALA A 195 19.68 -33.91 0.60
N ASN A 196 20.47 -33.70 1.66
CA ASN A 196 20.20 -32.67 2.65
C ASN A 196 20.34 -31.25 2.09
N VAL A 197 21.41 -30.97 1.34
CA VAL A 197 21.63 -29.66 0.72
C VAL A 197 20.51 -29.33 -0.27
N LEU A 198 20.09 -30.31 -1.09
CA LEU A 198 18.98 -30.12 -2.01
C LEU A 198 17.66 -29.89 -1.26
N HIS A 199 17.45 -30.60 -0.15
CA HIS A 199 16.27 -30.43 0.70
C HIS A 199 16.21 -29.02 1.31
N ASP A 200 17.31 -28.54 1.89
CA ASP A 200 17.38 -27.21 2.50
C ASP A 200 17.19 -26.10 1.45
N ALA A 201 17.86 -26.23 0.29
CA ALA A 201 17.68 -25.30 -0.82
C ALA A 201 16.23 -25.29 -1.33
N HIS A 202 15.60 -26.46 -1.42
CA HIS A 202 14.19 -26.58 -1.80
C HIS A 202 13.26 -25.94 -0.77
N GLN A 203 13.48 -26.18 0.53
CA GLN A 203 12.69 -25.56 1.59
C GLN A 203 12.77 -24.03 1.50
N VAL A 204 13.98 -23.47 1.43
CA VAL A 204 14.19 -22.03 1.32
C VAL A 204 13.52 -21.46 0.06
N ALA A 205 13.65 -22.14 -1.09
CA ALA A 205 13.04 -21.70 -2.33
C ALA A 205 11.50 -21.67 -2.24
N VAL A 206 10.88 -22.75 -1.74
CA VAL A 206 9.42 -22.91 -1.67
C VAL A 206 8.80 -22.00 -0.63
N PHE A 207 9.46 -21.81 0.51
CA PHE A 207 8.87 -21.13 1.66
C PHE A 207 9.21 -19.64 1.74
N TYR A 208 10.35 -19.22 1.17
CA TYR A 208 10.75 -17.82 1.18
C TYR A 208 10.72 -17.19 -0.21
N PHE A 209 11.51 -17.70 -1.16
CA PHE A 209 11.73 -17.00 -2.43
C PHE A 209 10.53 -17.02 -3.37
N ILE A 210 9.86 -18.17 -3.54
CA ILE A 210 8.69 -18.26 -4.43
C ILE A 210 7.58 -17.31 -3.93
N PRO A 211 7.15 -17.34 -2.65
CA PRO A 211 6.18 -16.39 -2.13
C PRO A 211 6.62 -14.93 -2.24
N ALA A 212 7.90 -14.63 -2.00
CA ALA A 212 8.44 -13.27 -2.12
C ALA A 212 8.40 -12.75 -3.57
N VAL A 213 8.78 -13.58 -4.56
CA VAL A 213 8.74 -13.21 -5.98
C VAL A 213 7.30 -13.07 -6.46
N VAL A 214 6.42 -14.01 -6.11
CA VAL A 214 4.99 -13.93 -6.43
C VAL A 214 4.37 -12.67 -5.82
N PHE A 215 4.72 -12.35 -4.57
CA PHE A 215 4.34 -11.09 -3.93
C PHE A 215 4.82 -9.88 -4.73
N LEU A 216 6.11 -9.81 -5.12
CA LEU A 216 6.65 -8.70 -5.90
C LEU A 216 5.99 -8.54 -7.26
N ILE A 217 5.62 -9.64 -7.93
CA ILE A 217 4.87 -9.61 -9.19
C ILE A 217 3.47 -9.01 -8.96
N PHE A 218 2.74 -9.47 -7.94
CA PHE A 218 1.42 -8.90 -7.63
C PHE A 218 1.49 -7.45 -7.20
N LEU A 219 2.52 -7.09 -6.43
CA LEU A 219 2.80 -5.72 -6.04
C LEU A 219 3.05 -4.87 -7.29
N PHE A 220 3.90 -5.34 -8.20
CA PHE A 220 4.17 -4.68 -9.49
C PHE A 220 2.88 -4.46 -10.28
N SER A 221 2.00 -5.46 -10.37
CA SER A 221 0.71 -5.32 -11.05
C SER A 221 -0.22 -4.29 -10.39
N SER A 222 -0.14 -4.10 -9.06
CA SER A 222 -0.95 -3.10 -8.36
C SER A 222 -0.51 -1.64 -8.58
N TYR A 223 0.67 -1.41 -9.17
CA TYR A 223 1.09 -0.06 -9.57
C TYR A 223 0.33 0.45 -10.80
N ASP A 224 -0.19 -0.45 -11.63
CA ASP A 224 -1.01 -0.10 -12.77
C ASP A 224 -2.45 0.19 -12.32
N THR A 225 -2.65 1.38 -11.74
CA THR A 225 -3.97 1.80 -11.27
C THR A 225 -4.97 1.86 -12.44
N GLU A 226 -4.54 2.27 -13.63
CA GLU A 226 -5.42 2.41 -14.79
C GLU A 226 -6.00 1.06 -15.25
N ALA A 227 -5.19 0.00 -15.24
CA ALA A 227 -5.66 -1.35 -15.55
C ALA A 227 -6.74 -1.89 -14.58
N THR A 228 -6.86 -1.30 -13.39
CA THR A 228 -7.89 -1.66 -12.39
C THR A 228 -9.15 -0.80 -12.46
N LEU A 229 -9.12 0.30 -13.22
CA LEU A 229 -10.28 1.17 -13.43
C LEU A 229 -11.23 0.59 -14.49
N LEU A 230 -12.45 1.12 -14.55
CA LEU A 230 -13.38 0.78 -15.62
C LEU A 230 -12.78 1.20 -16.97
N PRO A 231 -12.51 0.24 -17.89
CA PRO A 231 -12.02 0.60 -19.21
C PRO A 231 -13.13 1.32 -19.98
N LEU A 232 -12.75 2.30 -20.80
CA LEU A 232 -13.70 3.08 -21.62
C LEU A 232 -14.58 2.18 -22.50
N SER A 233 -14.06 1.05 -22.99
CA SER A 233 -14.86 0.07 -23.73
C SER A 233 -16.05 -0.43 -22.92
N LYS A 234 -15.87 -0.75 -21.63
CA LYS A 234 -16.94 -1.22 -20.75
C LYS A 234 -17.95 -0.12 -20.43
N PHE A 235 -17.51 1.13 -20.38
CA PHE A 235 -18.41 2.28 -20.23
C PHE A 235 -19.42 2.35 -21.40
N PHE A 236 -18.98 2.08 -22.64
CA PHE A 236 -19.85 2.07 -23.82
C PHE A 236 -20.82 0.88 -23.91
N GLU A 237 -20.56 -0.23 -23.22
CA GLU A 237 -21.38 -1.44 -23.31
C GLU A 237 -22.77 -1.28 -22.67
N ASP A 238 -22.91 -0.40 -21.66
CA ASP A 238 -24.18 -0.22 -20.94
C ASP A 238 -25.23 0.56 -21.77
N ASP A 239 -24.80 1.68 -22.35
CA ASP A 239 -25.61 2.55 -23.22
C ASP A 239 -24.69 3.39 -24.13
N PHE A 240 -24.62 3.02 -25.40
CA PHE A 240 -23.71 3.65 -26.36
C PHE A 240 -24.06 5.13 -26.61
N GLU A 241 -25.35 5.48 -26.69
CA GLU A 241 -25.78 6.84 -27.05
C GLU A 241 -25.60 7.82 -25.88
N ALA A 242 -25.97 7.39 -24.66
CA ALA A 242 -25.72 8.17 -23.45
C ALA A 242 -24.21 8.35 -23.22
N SER A 243 -23.43 7.27 -23.33
CA SER A 243 -21.97 7.29 -23.16
C SER A 243 -21.29 8.20 -24.17
N ARG A 244 -21.72 8.19 -25.43
CA ARG A 244 -21.21 9.09 -26.47
C ARG A 244 -21.50 10.56 -26.15
N THR A 245 -22.69 10.84 -25.62
CA THR A 245 -23.08 12.20 -25.23
C THR A 245 -22.25 12.72 -24.06
N VAL A 246 -22.01 11.88 -23.05
CA VAL A 246 -21.13 12.18 -21.92
C VAL A 246 -19.70 12.39 -22.42
N LEU A 247 -19.14 11.47 -23.21
CA LEU A 247 -17.75 11.55 -23.66
C LEU A 247 -17.47 12.80 -24.53
N ASN A 248 -18.47 13.28 -25.29
CA ASN A 248 -18.34 14.53 -26.05
C ASN A 248 -18.22 15.79 -25.16
N ARG A 249 -18.67 15.70 -23.90
CA ARG A 249 -18.63 16.80 -22.92
C ARG A 249 -17.46 16.65 -21.94
N VAL A 250 -16.96 15.43 -21.80
CA VAL A 250 -15.92 15.08 -20.84
C VAL A 250 -14.65 15.89 -21.08
N ARG A 251 -14.15 16.53 -20.02
CA ARG A 251 -12.85 17.21 -20.03
C ARG A 251 -11.76 16.27 -19.55
N PHE A 252 -10.70 16.15 -20.35
CA PHE A 252 -9.54 15.35 -20.01
C PHE A 252 -8.55 16.14 -19.16
N MET A 253 -8.11 15.55 -18.05
CA MET A 253 -7.16 16.13 -17.12
C MET A 253 -6.00 15.16 -16.88
N ARG A 254 -4.79 15.70 -16.69
CA ARG A 254 -3.63 14.90 -16.28
C ARG A 254 -3.54 14.87 -14.76
N GLU A 255 -3.27 13.71 -14.18
CA GLU A 255 -3.13 13.54 -12.73
C GLU A 255 -2.21 14.58 -12.11
N LYS A 256 -1.06 14.84 -12.74
CA LYS A 256 -0.08 15.78 -12.19
C LYS A 256 -0.59 17.20 -12.02
N HIS A 257 -1.33 17.72 -13.00
CA HIS A 257 -1.87 19.08 -12.91
C HIS A 257 -2.94 19.17 -11.83
N VAL A 258 -3.79 18.14 -11.71
CA VAL A 258 -4.82 18.07 -10.68
C VAL A 258 -4.17 17.98 -9.29
N ALA A 259 -3.19 17.10 -9.11
CA ALA A 259 -2.46 16.94 -7.86
C ALA A 259 -1.76 18.24 -7.43
N ASP A 260 -1.08 18.93 -8.36
CA ASP A 260 -0.42 20.21 -8.10
C ASP A 260 -1.42 21.30 -7.71
N TYR A 261 -2.56 21.37 -8.40
CA TYR A 261 -3.64 22.32 -8.07
C TYR A 261 -4.22 22.05 -6.67
N VAL A 262 -4.55 20.78 -6.37
CA VAL A 262 -5.10 20.37 -5.06
C VAL A 262 -4.11 20.64 -3.93
N GLN A 263 -2.81 20.52 -4.21
CA GLN A 263 -1.79 20.80 -3.20
C GLN A 263 -1.60 22.30 -2.93
N LYS A 264 -1.74 23.14 -3.95
CA LYS A 264 -1.55 24.60 -3.86
C LYS A 264 -2.80 25.34 -3.40
N GLU A 265 -3.93 25.11 -4.07
CA GLU A 265 -5.13 25.96 -4.03
C GLU A 265 -6.19 25.46 -3.04
N LEU A 266 -6.30 24.14 -2.82
CA LEU A 266 -7.21 23.57 -1.82
C LEU A 266 -6.70 23.73 -0.37
N SER A 267 -5.74 24.63 -0.14
CA SER A 267 -5.26 24.95 1.20
C SER A 267 -6.41 25.49 2.06
N PRO A 268 -6.54 25.08 3.33
CA PRO A 268 -7.71 25.31 4.19
C PRO A 268 -8.12 26.79 4.42
N GLN A 269 -7.35 27.76 3.93
CA GLN A 269 -7.62 29.19 4.11
C GLN A 269 -8.55 29.82 3.06
N ALA A 270 -8.73 29.20 1.88
CA ALA A 270 -9.37 29.89 0.75
C ALA A 270 -10.92 29.92 0.77
N THR A 271 -11.59 29.05 1.53
CA THR A 271 -13.07 29.00 1.59
C THR A 271 -13.56 29.01 3.02
N ALA A 272 -13.51 30.18 3.64
CA ALA A 272 -14.13 30.41 4.92
C ALA A 272 -15.67 30.31 4.80
N THR A 273 -16.25 29.33 5.51
CA THR A 273 -17.62 29.30 6.08
C THR A 273 -18.84 28.85 5.25
N GLY A 274 -18.68 28.33 4.04
CA GLY A 274 -19.80 27.73 3.29
C GLY A 274 -19.83 26.20 3.33
N ASP A 275 -21.01 25.60 3.40
CA ASP A 275 -21.21 24.20 3.00
C ASP A 275 -20.87 24.10 1.50
N VAL A 276 -19.86 23.32 1.14
CA VAL A 276 -19.43 23.16 -0.26
C VAL A 276 -19.83 21.77 -0.73
N SER A 277 -20.49 21.69 -1.88
CA SER A 277 -20.80 20.42 -2.52
C SER A 277 -19.59 19.89 -3.30
N THR A 278 -19.50 18.57 -3.39
CA THR A 278 -18.51 17.80 -4.14
C THR A 278 -18.53 18.22 -5.61
N GLY A 279 -19.73 18.46 -6.16
CA GLY A 279 -19.91 18.96 -7.52
C GLY A 279 -19.31 20.36 -7.74
N GLU A 280 -19.41 21.26 -6.76
CA GLU A 280 -18.77 22.58 -6.84
C GLU A 280 -17.24 22.48 -6.82
N ILE A 281 -16.66 21.63 -5.96
CA ILE A 281 -15.20 21.41 -5.95
C ILE A 281 -14.73 20.88 -7.30
N PHE A 282 -15.42 19.88 -7.86
CA PHE A 282 -15.04 19.33 -9.16
C PHE A 282 -15.27 20.30 -10.32
N LYS A 283 -16.32 21.12 -10.25
CA LYS A 283 -16.53 22.19 -11.22
C LYS A 283 -15.41 23.23 -11.16
N HIS A 284 -15.02 23.68 -9.97
CA HIS A 284 -13.89 24.59 -9.80
C HIS A 284 -12.58 23.97 -10.28
N LEU A 285 -12.36 22.69 -10.01
CA LEU A 285 -11.21 21.97 -10.51
C LEU A 285 -11.20 21.94 -12.05
N ALA A 286 -12.35 21.66 -12.67
CA ALA A 286 -12.51 21.65 -14.12
C ALA A 286 -12.28 23.02 -14.77
N GLU A 287 -12.70 24.09 -14.10
CA GLU A 287 -12.49 25.46 -14.54
C GLU A 287 -11.02 25.86 -14.42
N ALA A 288 -10.39 25.58 -13.28
CA ALA A 288 -8.98 25.89 -13.04
C ALA A 288 -8.03 25.16 -14.00
N VAL A 289 -8.28 23.87 -14.25
CA VAL A 289 -7.47 23.10 -15.19
C VAL A 289 -7.70 23.57 -16.63
N ALA A 290 -8.92 24.01 -16.98
CA ALA A 290 -9.21 24.58 -18.31
C ALA A 290 -8.53 25.94 -18.53
N THR A 291 -8.41 26.78 -17.50
CA THR A 291 -7.70 28.07 -17.58
C THR A 291 -6.19 27.91 -17.68
N ASP A 292 -5.63 26.84 -17.11
CA ASP A 292 -4.18 26.56 -17.16
C ASP A 292 -3.75 25.76 -18.41
N ALA A 293 -4.69 25.11 -19.10
CA ALA A 293 -4.45 24.31 -20.30
C ALA A 293 -3.70 25.00 -21.48
N PRO A 294 -3.81 26.32 -21.74
CA PRO A 294 -3.06 26.95 -22.83
C PRO A 294 -1.59 27.24 -22.49
N VAL A 295 -1.11 27.04 -21.25
CA VAL A 295 0.32 27.21 -20.90
C VAL A 295 1.10 25.91 -21.12
N MET A 296 1.01 25.38 -22.35
CA MET A 296 1.93 24.37 -22.88
C MET A 296 3.31 24.96 -23.26
N ARG A 297 3.59 26.22 -22.88
CA ARG A 297 4.94 26.81 -22.79
C ARG A 297 5.49 26.43 -21.41
N THR A 298 6.40 25.49 -21.21
CA THR A 298 7.41 24.89 -22.06
C THR A 298 7.72 23.55 -21.38
N GLN A 299 7.65 22.41 -22.08
CA GLN A 299 8.07 21.09 -21.54
C GLN A 299 9.44 21.13 -20.82
N GLN A 300 10.27 22.10 -21.18
CA GLN A 300 11.58 22.40 -20.61
C GLN A 300 11.53 22.89 -19.14
N GLY A 301 10.54 23.71 -18.78
CA GLY A 301 10.32 24.16 -17.39
C GLY A 301 9.81 23.04 -16.49
N LEU A 302 8.91 22.19 -17.03
CA LEU A 302 8.42 21.00 -16.34
C LEU A 302 9.54 19.97 -16.10
N ARG A 303 10.48 19.81 -17.03
CA ARG A 303 11.69 18.97 -16.83
C ARG A 303 12.61 19.53 -15.75
N ALA A 304 12.79 20.84 -15.67
CA ALA A 304 13.60 21.48 -14.63
C ALA A 304 12.94 21.37 -13.24
N ALA A 305 11.62 21.56 -13.15
CA ALA A 305 10.86 21.34 -11.92
C ALA A 305 10.84 19.85 -11.52
N TYR A 306 10.83 18.93 -12.48
CA TYR A 306 10.95 17.49 -12.23
C TYR A 306 12.29 17.13 -11.60
N LYS A 307 13.41 17.65 -12.14
CA LYS A 307 14.75 17.44 -11.57
C LYS A 307 14.90 17.96 -10.13
N ASN A 308 14.23 19.07 -9.79
CA ASN A 308 14.33 19.66 -8.46
C ASN A 308 13.27 19.11 -7.47
N GLY A 309 12.22 18.45 -7.96
CA GLY A 309 11.16 17.84 -7.16
C GLY A 309 11.29 16.33 -6.96
N GLU A 310 12.25 15.68 -7.64
CA GLU A 310 12.48 14.23 -7.69
C GLU A 310 12.76 13.56 -6.34
N GLU A 311 13.10 14.33 -5.30
CA GLU A 311 13.34 13.79 -3.95
C GLU A 311 12.12 13.85 -3.01
N ARG A 312 11.03 14.52 -3.37
CA ARG A 312 9.80 14.38 -2.59
C ARG A 312 9.25 12.98 -2.83
N SER A 313 9.29 12.14 -1.78
CA SER A 313 8.75 10.77 -1.77
C SER A 313 7.44 10.68 -2.56
N GLN A 314 7.49 10.07 -3.76
CA GLN A 314 6.37 9.98 -4.70
C GLN A 314 5.13 9.40 -4.04
N VAL A 315 5.32 8.48 -3.08
CA VAL A 315 4.25 7.88 -2.27
C VAL A 315 3.43 8.94 -1.56
N THR A 316 4.09 9.93 -0.95
CA THR A 316 3.40 11.03 -0.27
C THR A 316 2.59 11.85 -1.26
N TRP A 317 3.10 12.07 -2.46
CA TRP A 317 2.46 12.93 -3.44
C TRP A 317 1.21 12.24 -4.03
N THR A 318 1.24 10.92 -4.19
CA THR A 318 0.14 10.13 -4.77
C THR A 318 -1.10 9.97 -3.88
N MET A 319 -1.02 10.30 -2.58
CA MET A 319 -2.16 10.30 -1.66
C MET A 319 -2.97 11.61 -1.69
N TRP A 320 -2.75 12.47 -2.69
CA TRP A 320 -3.47 13.73 -2.85
C TRP A 320 -5.01 13.58 -2.98
N PRO A 321 -5.59 12.48 -3.50
CA PRO A 321 -7.06 12.37 -3.58
C PRO A 321 -7.74 12.34 -2.22
N ALA A 322 -7.03 11.89 -1.18
CA ALA A 322 -7.52 11.95 0.21
C ALA A 322 -7.93 13.37 0.60
N ARG A 323 -7.20 14.39 0.14
CA ARG A 323 -7.45 15.80 0.48
C ARG A 323 -8.77 16.31 -0.07
N ILE A 324 -9.19 15.81 -1.25
CA ILE A 324 -10.49 16.15 -1.83
C ILE A 324 -11.58 15.31 -1.17
N LEU A 325 -11.40 13.98 -1.18
CA LEU A 325 -12.47 13.05 -0.83
C LEU A 325 -12.81 13.02 0.67
N LEU A 326 -11.84 13.37 1.52
CA LEU A 326 -11.98 13.37 2.97
C LEU A 326 -12.15 14.78 3.55
N ASP A 327 -12.30 15.79 2.70
CA ASP A 327 -12.51 17.17 3.13
C ASP A 327 -13.77 17.25 4.02
N PRO A 328 -13.66 17.72 5.28
CA PRO A 328 -14.77 17.80 6.22
C PRO A 328 -15.83 18.81 5.80
N ARG A 329 -15.49 19.75 4.90
CA ARG A 329 -16.41 20.74 4.34
C ARG A 329 -17.41 20.14 3.35
N LEU A 330 -17.15 18.93 2.85
CA LEU A 330 -18.07 18.23 1.96
C LEU A 330 -19.27 17.69 2.74
N CYS A 331 -20.41 18.35 2.56
CA CYS A 331 -21.66 18.04 3.27
C CYS A 331 -22.58 17.09 2.50
N ASP A 332 -22.19 16.64 1.30
CA ASP A 332 -22.98 15.68 0.53
C ASP A 332 -23.10 14.33 1.25
N LYS A 333 -24.29 13.74 1.15
CA LYS A 333 -24.58 12.42 1.72
C LYS A 333 -23.56 11.36 1.28
N ASP A 334 -23.16 11.37 0.01
CA ASP A 334 -22.21 10.40 -0.56
C ASP A 334 -20.79 10.60 0.00
N ALA A 335 -20.37 11.85 0.23
CA ALA A 335 -19.08 12.17 0.86
C ALA A 335 -19.05 11.76 2.34
N ILE A 336 -20.14 12.00 3.09
CA ILE A 336 -20.28 11.59 4.49
C ILE A 336 -20.18 10.05 4.61
N ILE A 337 -20.92 9.32 3.76
CA ILE A 337 -20.89 7.85 3.75
C ILE A 337 -19.47 7.36 3.41
N PHE A 338 -18.83 7.94 2.39
CA PHE A 338 -17.46 7.57 2.02
C PHE A 338 -16.47 7.79 3.17
N ARG A 339 -16.50 8.94 3.86
CA ARG A 339 -15.62 9.19 5.02
C ARG A 339 -15.83 8.18 6.14
N CYS A 340 -17.08 7.83 6.45
CA CYS A 340 -17.39 6.82 7.45
C CYS A 340 -16.78 5.45 7.08
N VAL A 341 -17.04 4.97 5.86
CA VAL A 341 -16.48 3.72 5.34
C VAL A 341 -14.95 3.76 5.32
N TRP A 342 -14.36 4.88 4.93
CA TRP A 342 -12.92 5.09 4.91
C TRP A 342 -12.28 5.00 6.30
N TYR A 343 -12.89 5.56 7.35
CA TYR A 343 -12.37 5.42 8.72
C TYR A 343 -12.46 4.00 9.24
N VAL A 344 -13.54 3.28 8.92
CA VAL A 344 -13.64 1.84 9.23
C VAL A 344 -12.52 1.08 8.53
N PHE A 345 -12.30 1.37 7.24
CA PHE A 345 -11.21 0.77 6.47
C PHE A 345 -9.83 1.05 7.07
N LEU A 346 -9.54 2.30 7.45
CA LEU A 346 -8.29 2.65 8.13
C LEU A 346 -8.13 1.93 9.48
N GLY A 347 -9.23 1.72 10.21
CA GLY A 347 -9.22 0.90 11.43
C GLY A 347 -8.79 -0.54 11.12
N VAL A 348 -9.36 -1.14 10.07
CA VAL A 348 -9.00 -2.49 9.60
C VAL A 348 -7.55 -2.58 9.13
N LEU A 349 -7.06 -1.61 8.34
CA LEU A 349 -5.65 -1.54 7.92
C LEU A 349 -4.69 -1.28 9.09
N GLY A 350 -5.18 -0.65 10.14
CA GLY A 350 -4.39 -0.37 11.35
C GLY A 350 -3.94 -1.60 12.09
N LEU A 351 -4.79 -2.62 12.17
CA LEU A 351 -4.49 -3.86 12.89
C LEU A 351 -3.22 -4.55 12.35
N PRO A 352 -3.07 -4.83 11.05
CA PRO A 352 -1.84 -5.42 10.53
C PRO A 352 -0.64 -4.47 10.59
N LEU A 353 -0.82 -3.15 10.50
CA LEU A 353 0.29 -2.19 10.71
C LEU A 353 0.80 -2.21 12.16
N LEU A 354 -0.10 -2.25 13.13
CA LEU A 354 0.25 -2.41 14.54
C LEU A 354 0.93 -3.74 14.80
N PHE A 355 0.47 -4.81 14.16
CA PHE A 355 1.13 -6.12 14.18
C PHE A 355 2.56 -6.05 13.63
N VAL A 356 2.78 -5.40 12.48
CA VAL A 356 4.12 -5.18 11.91
C VAL A 356 5.03 -4.43 12.89
N LEU A 357 4.56 -3.33 13.48
CA LEU A 357 5.34 -2.56 14.45
C LEU A 357 5.64 -3.34 15.73
N TYR A 358 4.68 -4.14 16.20
CA TYR A 358 4.85 -5.02 17.34
C TYR A 358 5.92 -6.09 17.06
N CYS A 359 5.86 -6.76 15.91
CA CYS A 359 6.86 -7.75 15.51
C CYS A 359 8.26 -7.15 15.43
N LEU A 360 8.42 -6.00 14.74
CA LEU A 360 9.71 -5.31 14.64
C LEU A 360 10.25 -4.90 16.03
N SER A 361 9.38 -4.36 16.89
CA SER A 361 9.78 -3.98 18.26
C SER A 361 10.20 -5.19 19.09
N SER A 362 9.51 -6.32 18.93
CA SER A 362 9.82 -7.56 19.65
C SER A 362 11.16 -8.15 19.20
N GLN A 363 11.48 -8.14 17.90
CA GLN A 363 12.78 -8.60 17.41
C GLN A 363 13.90 -7.69 17.92
N MET A 364 13.74 -6.36 17.77
CA MET A 364 14.75 -5.40 18.22
C MET A 364 15.01 -5.52 19.72
N PHE A 365 13.96 -5.76 20.53
CA PHE A 365 14.13 -5.97 21.97
C PHE A 365 14.89 -7.26 22.29
N LYS A 366 14.65 -8.36 21.57
CA LYS A 366 15.40 -9.61 21.74
C LYS A 366 16.87 -9.41 21.40
N ASP A 367 17.17 -8.86 20.23
CA ASP A 367 18.55 -8.63 19.79
C ASP A 367 19.29 -7.66 20.75
N VAL A 368 18.61 -6.66 21.32
CA VAL A 368 19.18 -5.78 22.37
C VAL A 368 19.53 -6.56 23.65
N LEU A 369 18.66 -7.49 24.08
CA LEU A 369 18.94 -8.35 25.24
C LEU A 369 20.11 -9.30 24.96
N ASP A 370 20.20 -9.84 23.75
CA ASP A 370 21.29 -10.72 23.33
C ASP A 370 22.63 -9.97 23.30
N VAL A 371 22.67 -8.72 22.78
CA VAL A 371 23.85 -7.84 22.87
C VAL A 371 24.21 -7.53 24.33
N TRP A 372 23.22 -7.24 25.19
CA TRP A 372 23.46 -7.01 26.62
C TRP A 372 24.08 -8.25 27.29
N SER A 373 23.70 -9.44 26.85
CA SER A 373 24.26 -10.72 27.34
C SER A 373 25.68 -11.01 26.83
N GLY A 374 26.20 -10.19 25.92
CA GLY A 374 27.57 -10.29 25.37
C GLY A 374 27.64 -10.76 23.92
N GLN A 375 26.52 -10.99 23.23
CA GLN A 375 26.49 -11.40 21.83
C GLN A 375 26.61 -10.18 20.90
N MET A 376 27.83 -9.67 20.75
CA MET A 376 28.09 -8.43 19.99
C MET A 376 27.75 -8.51 18.49
N SER A 377 27.65 -9.71 17.92
CA SER A 377 27.26 -9.95 16.51
C SER A 377 25.93 -9.32 16.15
N ASP A 378 25.00 -9.29 17.10
CA ASP A 378 23.60 -8.93 16.89
C ASP A 378 23.42 -7.42 16.73
N MET A 379 24.47 -6.63 17.04
CA MET A 379 24.50 -5.19 16.77
C MET A 379 24.23 -4.86 15.30
N ALA A 380 24.72 -5.68 14.36
CA ALA A 380 24.48 -5.47 12.94
C ALA A 380 22.99 -5.67 12.57
N GLY A 381 22.34 -6.65 13.21
CA GLY A 381 20.90 -6.88 13.07
C GLY A 381 20.07 -5.70 13.59
N ILE A 382 20.36 -5.23 14.81
CA ILE A 382 19.67 -4.10 15.46
C ILE A 382 19.62 -2.85 14.57
N VAL A 383 20.72 -2.50 13.89
CA VAL A 383 20.78 -1.33 13.00
C VAL A 383 19.78 -1.46 11.85
N ILE A 384 19.69 -2.65 11.25
CA ILE A 384 18.76 -2.94 10.15
C ILE A 384 17.31 -2.95 10.64
N GLU A 385 17.05 -3.61 11.76
CA GLU A 385 15.70 -3.69 12.35
C GLU A 385 15.19 -2.30 12.76
N LEU A 386 16.04 -1.46 13.36
CA LEU A 386 15.71 -0.07 13.70
C LEU A 386 15.38 0.75 12.45
N GLY A 387 16.15 0.61 11.38
CA GLY A 387 15.88 1.29 10.11
C GLY A 387 14.49 0.92 9.55
N HIS A 388 14.16 -0.37 9.54
CA HIS A 388 12.84 -0.85 9.09
C HIS A 388 11.71 -0.43 10.03
N PHE A 389 11.95 -0.39 11.34
CA PHE A 389 10.99 0.12 12.32
C PHE A 389 10.67 1.59 12.08
N ILE A 390 11.68 2.43 11.86
CA ILE A 390 11.49 3.86 11.55
C ILE A 390 10.72 4.03 10.25
N ILE A 391 11.08 3.31 9.19
CA ILE A 391 10.39 3.39 7.90
C ILE A 391 8.94 2.93 8.03
N SER A 392 8.68 1.79 8.66
CA SER A 392 7.31 1.26 8.84
C SER A 392 6.47 2.17 9.73
N GLY A 393 7.06 2.73 10.78
CA GLY A 393 6.43 3.73 11.64
C GLY A 393 6.12 5.02 10.89
N HIS A 394 7.03 5.48 10.03
CA HIS A 394 6.81 6.64 9.17
C HIS A 394 5.67 6.42 8.17
N LEU A 395 5.62 5.24 7.51
CA LEU A 395 4.53 4.88 6.59
C LEU A 395 3.18 4.83 7.32
N SER A 396 3.14 4.19 8.49
CA SER A 396 1.94 4.11 9.32
C SER A 396 1.48 5.51 9.75
N TRP A 397 2.41 6.31 10.27
CA TRP A 397 2.15 7.69 10.65
C TRP A 397 1.65 8.53 9.49
N MET A 398 2.25 8.39 8.30
CA MET A 398 1.81 9.11 7.11
C MET A 398 0.37 8.76 6.71
N LEU A 399 0.02 7.47 6.73
CA LEU A 399 -1.33 7.01 6.42
C LEU A 399 -2.34 7.67 7.34
N TYR A 400 -2.12 7.59 8.65
CA TYR A 400 -3.02 8.17 9.64
C TYR A 400 -3.03 9.69 9.63
N ARG A 401 -1.85 10.33 9.66
CA ARG A 401 -1.74 11.78 9.75
C ARG A 401 -2.46 12.44 8.59
N ARG A 402 -2.24 12.01 7.35
CA ARG A 402 -2.89 12.63 6.19
C ARG A 402 -4.40 12.48 6.22
N THR A 403 -4.88 11.34 6.70
CA THR A 403 -6.33 11.10 6.78
C THR A 403 -7.01 11.86 7.91
N ILE A 404 -6.31 12.11 9.03
CA ILE A 404 -6.87 12.79 10.21
C ILE A 404 -6.67 14.31 10.12
N SER A 405 -5.49 14.78 9.70
CA SER A 405 -5.20 16.21 9.65
C SER A 405 -6.04 16.95 8.62
N ASP A 406 -6.45 16.26 7.56
CA ASP A 406 -7.33 16.84 6.57
C ASP A 406 -8.81 16.81 7.03
N ALA A 407 -9.14 16.03 8.07
CA ALA A 407 -10.49 15.93 8.64
C ALA A 407 -10.75 16.91 9.79
N SER A 408 -9.69 17.48 10.38
CA SER A 408 -9.74 18.44 11.50
C SER A 408 -9.48 19.86 11.03
#